data_AF-A0A4P9A0R1-F1
#
_entry.id   AF-A0A4P9A0R1-F1
#
_cell.length_a   1.000
_cell.length_b   1.000
_cell.length_c   1.000
_cell.angle_alpha   90.00
_cell.angle_beta   90.00
_cell.angle_gamma   90.00
#
_symmetry.space_group_name_H-M   'P 1'
#
loop_
_entity.id
_entity.type
_entity.pdbx_description
1 polymer ?
#
loop_
_entity_poly.entity_id
_entity_poly.type
_entity_poly.pdbx_seq_one_letter_code
_entity_poly.pdbx_strand_id
1 'polypeptide(L)'
;MMTGSMFRWRTKEKEYNNHKKSNKSESCDFCQLVKQHTSQVVEETKHCLIIKNRFGYDFWDGCGVNDHLMVIPKRHVDSLANLKDEEKIDYINQVARFESSGYSIYARAQGSKTKSMIHQHTHLIRIDGKTKKWLVFLRKPHIVITR
;
A
#
# COMPACT_ATOMS: atom_id res chain seq x y z
N MET A 1 -0.39 -12.48 17.98
CA MET A 1 0.47 -11.33 17.59
C MET A 1 -0.38 -10.07 17.64
N MET A 2 0.00 -9.10 18.46
CA MET A 2 -0.82 -7.91 18.72
C MET A 2 -0.98 -7.05 17.47
N THR A 3 -2.22 -6.76 17.12
CA THR A 3 -2.74 -5.96 15.98
C THR A 3 -2.36 -4.47 16.02
N GLY A 4 -1.18 -4.11 16.52
CA GLY A 4 -0.76 -2.73 16.76
C GLY A 4 0.19 -2.10 15.74
N SER A 5 0.76 -2.85 14.80
CA SER A 5 1.92 -2.34 14.04
C SER A 5 1.59 -1.45 12.84
N MET A 6 0.33 -1.40 12.35
CA MET A 6 -0.01 -0.64 11.14
C MET A 6 -1.42 -0.05 11.24
N PHE A 7 -1.55 1.28 11.28
CA PHE A 7 -2.88 1.91 11.34
C PHE A 7 -2.90 3.31 10.73
N ARG A 8 -4.13 3.80 10.54
CA ARG A 8 -4.44 5.17 10.17
C ARG A 8 -5.09 5.90 11.34
N TRP A 9 -4.91 7.21 11.36
CA TRP A 9 -5.69 8.09 12.21
C TRP A 9 -7.18 7.91 11.95
N ARG A 10 -7.99 8.18 12.97
CA ARG A 10 -9.44 7.94 12.95
C ARG A 10 -10.15 8.62 11.77
N THR A 11 -9.72 9.83 11.39
CA THR A 11 -10.30 10.58 10.26
C THR A 11 -10.05 9.87 8.93
N LYS A 12 -8.79 9.55 8.63
CA LYS A 12 -8.39 8.80 7.43
C LYS A 12 -8.97 7.39 7.38
N GLU A 13 -9.07 6.72 8.54
CA GLU A 13 -9.71 5.41 8.64
C GLU A 13 -11.22 5.50 8.35
N LYS A 14 -11.89 6.55 8.81
CA LYS A 14 -13.30 6.82 8.47
C LYS A 14 -13.46 7.10 6.97
N GLU A 15 -12.60 7.91 6.38
CA GLU A 15 -12.59 8.18 4.94
C GLU A 15 -12.39 6.92 4.11
N TYR A 16 -11.41 6.09 4.46
CA TYR A 16 -11.16 4.79 3.82
C TYR A 16 -12.41 3.88 3.90
N ASN A 17 -13.01 3.77 5.08
CA ASN A 17 -14.20 2.95 5.28
C ASN A 17 -15.41 3.49 4.50
N ASN A 18 -15.56 4.81 4.41
CA ASN A 18 -16.60 5.44 3.59
C ASN A 18 -16.39 5.15 2.11
N HIS A 19 -15.16 5.34 1.60
CA HIS A 19 -14.79 5.04 0.22
C HIS A 19 -15.06 3.57 -0.12
N LYS A 20 -14.67 2.65 0.76
CA LYS A 20 -14.91 1.21 0.57
C LYS A 20 -16.39 0.86 0.50
N LYS A 21 -17.26 1.59 1.21
CA LYS A 21 -18.71 1.39 1.18
C LYS A 21 -19.36 1.96 -0.08
N SER A 22 -18.91 3.14 -0.53
CA SER A 22 -19.49 3.85 -1.66
C SER A 22 -18.98 3.36 -3.02
N ASN A 23 -17.71 2.94 -3.11
CA ASN A 23 -17.08 2.53 -4.36
C ASN A 23 -17.02 1.00 -4.47
N LYS A 24 -18.17 0.40 -4.79
CA LYS A 24 -18.27 -0.98 -5.25
C LYS A 24 -18.18 -1.04 -6.79
N SER A 25 -17.15 -0.42 -7.37
CA SER A 25 -16.90 -0.53 -8.80
C SER A 25 -16.61 -1.99 -9.16
N GLU A 26 -17.26 -2.51 -10.21
CA GLU A 26 -16.90 -3.81 -10.79
C GLU A 26 -15.54 -3.76 -11.53
N SER A 27 -15.11 -2.56 -11.91
CA SER A 27 -13.85 -2.34 -12.62
C SER A 27 -12.69 -2.08 -11.66
N CYS A 28 -11.51 -2.60 -12.00
CA CYS A 28 -10.30 -2.48 -11.20
C CYS A 28 -9.72 -1.06 -11.21
N ASP A 29 -9.72 -0.39 -10.05
CA ASP A 29 -9.15 0.96 -9.87
C ASP A 29 -7.71 1.08 -10.41
N PHE A 30 -6.86 0.07 -10.21
CA PHE A 30 -5.49 0.08 -10.73
C PHE A 30 -5.43 0.02 -12.26
N CYS A 31 -6.33 -0.73 -12.89
CA CYS A 31 -6.42 -0.72 -14.36
C CYS A 31 -6.91 0.62 -14.90
N GLN A 32 -7.76 1.33 -14.16
CA GLN A 32 -8.15 2.69 -14.52
C GLN A 32 -6.98 3.66 -14.39
N LEU A 33 -6.19 3.57 -13.31
CA LEU A 33 -4.98 4.37 -13.13
C LEU A 33 -3.99 4.19 -14.28
N VAL A 34 -3.80 2.94 -14.74
CA VAL A 34 -2.96 2.62 -15.90
C VAL A 34 -3.44 3.29 -17.19
N LYS A 35 -4.75 3.56 -17.33
CA LYS A 35 -5.30 4.21 -18.53
C LYS A 35 -5.33 5.73 -18.44
N GLN A 36 -5.55 6.27 -17.24
CA GLN A 36 -5.92 7.68 -17.05
C GLN A 36 -4.77 8.55 -16.51
N HIS A 37 -3.68 7.95 -16.01
CA HIS A 37 -2.50 8.66 -15.47
C HIS A 37 -2.88 9.83 -14.55
N THR A 38 -3.60 9.53 -13.47
CA THR A 38 -4.01 10.56 -12.50
C THR A 38 -2.82 11.08 -11.69
N SER A 39 -3.04 12.11 -10.88
CA SER A 39 -2.04 12.68 -9.96
C SER A 39 -1.50 11.70 -8.89
N GLN A 40 -2.08 10.50 -8.78
CA GLN A 40 -1.55 9.44 -7.94
C GLN A 40 -0.30 8.78 -8.53
N VAL A 41 -0.10 8.85 -9.85
CA VAL A 41 1.07 8.26 -10.52
C VAL A 41 2.29 9.13 -10.24
N VAL A 42 3.31 8.54 -9.64
CA VAL A 42 4.59 9.18 -9.36
C VAL A 42 5.57 8.93 -10.51
N GLU A 43 5.61 7.70 -10.98
CA GLU A 43 6.54 7.25 -12.00
C GLU A 43 5.95 6.05 -12.75
N GLU A 44 6.44 5.85 -13.97
CA GLU A 44 6.07 4.76 -14.85
C GLU A 44 7.32 4.14 -15.47
N THR A 45 7.29 2.82 -15.58
CA THR A 45 8.34 2.00 -16.22
C THR A 45 7.71 1.24 -17.39
N LYS A 46 8.43 0.31 -18.02
CA LYS A 46 7.87 -0.46 -19.14
C LYS A 46 6.65 -1.29 -18.68
N HIS A 47 6.76 -1.97 -17.54
CA HIS A 47 5.76 -2.93 -17.06
C HIS A 47 5.08 -2.54 -15.75
N CYS A 48 5.57 -1.52 -15.02
CA CYS A 48 5.02 -1.13 -13.73
C CYS A 48 4.62 0.36 -13.65
N LEU A 49 3.72 0.67 -12.71
CA LEU A 49 3.48 2.01 -12.20
C LEU A 49 3.87 2.09 -10.73
N ILE A 50 4.43 3.24 -10.35
CA ILE A 50 4.71 3.61 -8.98
C ILE A 50 3.67 4.66 -8.62
N ILE A 51 2.83 4.36 -7.63
CA ILE A 51 1.70 5.22 -7.26
C ILE A 51 1.71 5.57 -5.78
N LYS A 52 1.24 6.77 -5.44
CA LYS A 52 0.92 7.13 -4.05
C LYS A 52 -0.30 6.35 -3.58
N ASN A 53 -0.20 5.75 -2.40
CA ASN A 53 -1.37 5.14 -1.76
C ASN A 53 -2.33 6.23 -1.28
N ARG A 54 -3.51 6.31 -1.92
CA ARG A 54 -4.59 7.24 -1.56
C ARG A 54 -4.94 7.19 -0.07
N PHE A 55 -4.86 5.99 0.50
CA PHE A 55 -5.12 5.74 1.91
C PHE A 55 -3.87 5.14 2.55
N GLY A 56 -2.76 5.88 2.53
CA GLY A 56 -1.52 5.49 3.22
C GLY A 56 -1.71 5.27 4.72
N TYR A 57 -0.80 4.52 5.33
CA TYR A 57 -0.72 4.37 6.78
C TYR A 57 -0.10 5.62 7.41
N ASP A 58 -0.49 5.92 8.64
CA ASP A 58 0.16 6.97 9.44
C ASP A 58 1.27 6.37 10.32
N PHE A 59 1.13 5.09 10.69
CA PHE A 59 2.12 4.36 11.47
C PHE A 59 2.40 3.00 10.86
N TRP A 60 3.66 2.61 10.93
CA TRP A 60 4.17 1.32 10.50
C TRP A 60 5.33 0.90 11.41
N ASP A 61 5.26 -0.31 11.92
CA ASP A 61 6.31 -0.93 12.75
C ASP A 61 6.76 -0.05 13.93
N GLY A 62 5.78 0.54 14.62
CA GLY A 62 6.02 1.41 15.77
C GLY A 62 6.65 2.77 15.43
N CYS A 63 6.78 3.12 14.15
CA CYS A 63 7.28 4.41 13.68
C CYS A 63 6.20 5.18 12.91
N GLY A 64 6.41 6.49 12.72
CA GLY A 64 5.57 7.28 11.81
C GLY A 64 5.91 6.96 10.36
N VAL A 65 4.94 7.08 9.44
CA VAL A 65 5.16 6.88 8.01
C VAL A 65 5.37 8.23 7.34
N ASN A 66 6.52 8.40 6.68
CA ASN A 66 6.83 9.58 5.86
C ASN A 66 6.25 9.46 4.46
N ASP A 67 6.35 8.27 3.87
CA ASP A 67 5.88 8.03 2.51
C ASP A 67 5.33 6.61 2.37
N HIS A 68 4.28 6.49 1.56
CA HIS A 68 3.59 5.24 1.30
C HIS A 68 3.23 5.16 -0.18
N LEU A 69 4.10 4.47 -0.91
CA LEU A 69 3.94 4.20 -2.33
C LEU A 69 3.49 2.74 -2.53
N MET A 70 3.08 2.44 -3.75
CA MET A 70 2.83 1.08 -4.19
C MET A 70 3.42 0.89 -5.58
N VAL A 71 4.04 -0.27 -5.80
CA VAL A 71 4.39 -0.74 -7.14
C VAL A 71 3.31 -1.71 -7.62
N ILE A 72 2.73 -1.40 -8.78
CA ILE A 72 1.69 -2.19 -9.43
C ILE A 72 2.13 -2.56 -10.85
N PRO A 73 1.90 -3.79 -11.32
CA PRO A 73 2.08 -4.11 -12.73
C PRO A 73 1.00 -3.39 -13.55
N LYS A 74 1.33 -2.99 -14.79
CA LYS A 74 0.34 -2.39 -15.70
C LYS A 74 -0.70 -3.42 -16.15
N ARG A 75 -0.23 -4.66 -16.39
CA ARG A 75 -1.11 -5.78 -16.73
C ARG A 75 -1.83 -6.27 -15.48
N HIS A 76 -3.13 -6.46 -15.59
CA HIS A 76 -3.93 -7.02 -14.51
C HIS A 76 -3.49 -8.46 -14.21
N VAL A 77 -2.84 -8.65 -13.05
CA VAL A 77 -2.55 -9.95 -12.45
C VAL A 77 -2.87 -9.89 -10.97
N ASP A 78 -3.16 -11.02 -10.35
CA ASP A 78 -3.54 -11.14 -8.95
C ASP A 78 -2.41 -11.67 -8.03
N SER A 79 -1.34 -12.17 -8.64
CA SER A 79 -0.16 -12.76 -7.99
C SER A 79 1.12 -12.47 -8.80
N LEU A 80 2.25 -12.37 -8.10
CA LEU A 80 3.58 -12.25 -8.74
C LEU A 80 3.94 -13.48 -9.57
N ALA A 81 3.38 -14.65 -9.23
CA ALA A 81 3.59 -15.89 -9.98
C ALA A 81 3.03 -15.80 -11.42
N ASN A 82 2.04 -14.92 -11.64
CA ASN A 82 1.36 -14.76 -12.91
C ASN A 82 2.01 -13.71 -13.82
N LEU A 83 3.12 -13.10 -13.40
CA LEU A 83 3.92 -12.19 -14.22
C LEU A 83 4.76 -12.95 -15.27
N LYS A 84 4.94 -12.36 -16.44
CA LYS A 84 5.93 -12.80 -17.43
C LYS A 84 7.33 -12.45 -16.94
N ASP A 85 8.35 -13.12 -17.45
CA ASP A 85 9.72 -12.93 -16.92
C ASP A 85 10.25 -11.50 -17.10
N GLU A 86 9.98 -10.86 -18.24
CA GLU A 86 10.28 -9.42 -18.42
C GLU A 86 9.57 -8.53 -17.39
N GLU A 87 8.30 -8.85 -17.07
CA GLU A 87 7.53 -8.10 -16.08
C GLU A 87 8.07 -8.34 -14.66
N LYS A 88 8.50 -9.57 -14.34
CA LYS A 88 9.14 -9.90 -13.05
C LYS A 88 10.45 -9.15 -12.88
N ILE A 89 11.28 -9.10 -13.91
CA ILE A 89 12.57 -8.39 -13.89
C ILE A 89 12.33 -6.91 -13.62
N ASP A 90 11.45 -6.26 -14.38
CA ASP A 90 11.12 -4.84 -14.16
C ASP A 90 10.55 -4.62 -12.75
N TYR A 91 9.62 -5.47 -12.31
CA TYR A 91 9.01 -5.38 -10.98
C TYR A 91 10.04 -5.52 -9.84
N ILE A 92 10.91 -6.53 -9.90
CA ILE A 92 11.95 -6.76 -8.89
C ILE A 92 12.97 -5.63 -8.91
N ASN A 93 13.34 -5.11 -10.08
CA ASN A 93 14.23 -3.95 -10.17
C ASN A 93 13.64 -2.73 -9.45
N GLN A 94 12.33 -2.48 -9.60
CA GLN A 94 11.66 -1.41 -8.85
C GLN A 94 11.67 -1.68 -7.34
N VAL A 95 11.31 -2.90 -6.92
CA VAL A 95 11.30 -3.29 -5.50
C VAL A 95 12.70 -3.11 -4.88
N ALA A 96 13.76 -3.59 -5.54
CA ALA A 96 15.14 -3.45 -5.08
C ALA A 96 15.61 -1.98 -5.05
N ARG A 97 15.21 -1.16 -6.05
CA ARG A 97 15.53 0.27 -6.08
C ARG A 97 14.93 1.01 -4.88
N PHE A 98 13.68 0.73 -4.53
CA PHE A 98 13.04 1.38 -3.38
C PHE A 98 13.54 0.84 -2.04
N GLU A 99 13.82 -0.45 -1.95
CA GLU A 99 14.40 -1.07 -0.76
C GLU A 99 15.76 -0.44 -0.41
N SER A 100 16.68 -0.39 -1.39
CA SER A 100 17.97 0.26 -1.21
C SER A 100 17.87 1.77 -0.92
N SER A 101 16.72 2.39 -1.24
CA SER A 101 16.41 3.79 -0.89
C SER A 101 15.72 3.96 0.47
N GLY A 102 15.61 2.90 1.27
CA GLY A 102 15.09 2.92 2.64
C GLY A 102 13.58 2.70 2.76
N TYR A 103 12.94 2.06 1.78
CA TYR A 103 11.54 1.65 1.88
C TYR A 103 11.41 0.20 2.33
N SER A 104 10.55 -0.05 3.32
CA SER A 104 10.11 -1.41 3.67
C SER A 104 9.15 -1.94 2.60
N ILE A 105 9.33 -3.22 2.25
CA ILE A 105 8.53 -3.91 1.24
C ILE A 105 7.46 -4.76 1.93
N TYR A 106 6.20 -4.59 1.53
CA TYR A 106 5.11 -5.41 2.07
C TYR A 106 4.04 -5.73 1.02
N ALA A 107 3.75 -7.02 0.84
CA ALA A 107 2.65 -7.48 -0.01
C ALA A 107 1.78 -8.48 0.75
N ARG A 108 0.46 -8.41 0.53
CA ARG A 108 -0.48 -9.39 1.07
C ARG A 108 -0.58 -10.59 0.12
N ALA A 109 -0.64 -11.79 0.68
CA ALA A 109 -0.90 -13.02 -0.07
C ALA A 109 -2.22 -12.93 -0.86
N GLN A 110 -2.26 -13.57 -2.03
CA GLN A 110 -3.40 -13.57 -2.96
C GLN A 110 -4.73 -13.96 -2.29
N GLY A 111 -4.74 -14.98 -1.42
CA GLY A 111 -5.93 -15.45 -0.70
C GLY A 111 -6.27 -14.69 0.59
N SER A 112 -5.58 -13.60 0.91
CA SER A 112 -5.83 -12.88 2.15
C SER A 112 -7.18 -12.16 2.11
N LYS A 113 -8.08 -12.48 3.06
CA LYS A 113 -9.37 -11.78 3.25
C LYS A 113 -9.22 -10.28 3.58
N THR A 114 -8.00 -9.84 3.90
CA THR A 114 -7.66 -8.45 4.19
C THR A 114 -7.03 -7.72 3.01
N LYS A 115 -6.77 -8.41 1.89
CA LYS A 115 -6.32 -7.78 0.64
C LYS A 115 -7.51 -7.02 0.04
N SER A 116 -7.37 -5.71 -0.12
CA SER A 116 -8.47 -4.85 -0.57
C SER A 116 -8.65 -4.82 -2.09
N MET A 117 -7.60 -5.14 -2.84
CA MET A 117 -7.59 -5.15 -4.30
C MET A 117 -7.01 -6.46 -4.81
N ILE A 118 -7.70 -7.11 -5.74
CA ILE A 118 -7.26 -8.37 -6.34
C ILE A 118 -5.97 -8.16 -7.12
N HIS A 119 -5.93 -7.09 -7.94
CA HIS A 119 -4.76 -6.68 -8.71
C HIS A 119 -3.54 -6.57 -7.79
N GLN A 120 -2.49 -7.30 -8.14
CA GLN A 120 -1.23 -7.37 -7.44
C GLN A 120 -0.62 -6.00 -7.21
N HIS A 121 -0.21 -5.77 -5.98
CA HIS A 121 0.45 -4.54 -5.56
C HIS A 121 1.36 -4.87 -4.38
N THR A 122 2.50 -4.19 -4.34
CA THR A 122 3.41 -4.24 -3.21
C THR A 122 3.51 -2.85 -2.63
N HIS A 123 3.29 -2.73 -1.33
CA HIS A 123 3.47 -1.52 -0.57
C HIS A 123 4.96 -1.25 -0.38
N LEU A 124 5.34 0.00 -0.61
CA LEU A 124 6.66 0.55 -0.37
C LEU A 124 6.48 1.62 0.69
N ILE A 125 6.98 1.37 1.90
CA ILE A 125 6.69 2.20 3.07
C ILE A 125 7.98 2.72 3.66
N ARG A 126 8.13 4.05 3.70
CA ARG A 126 9.28 4.71 4.33
C ARG A 126 8.85 5.33 5.64
N ILE A 127 9.56 5.00 6.72
CA ILE A 127 9.27 5.48 8.07
C ILE A 127 10.10 6.71 8.46
N ASP A 128 9.72 7.36 9.56
CA ASP A 128 10.39 8.53 10.16
C ASP A 128 11.61 8.17 11.01
N GLY A 129 11.83 6.87 11.28
CA GLY A 129 12.89 6.37 12.16
C GLY A 129 12.68 6.71 13.64
N LYS A 130 11.53 7.28 14.02
CA LYS A 130 11.23 7.72 15.39
C LYS A 130 10.29 6.73 16.05
N THR A 131 10.86 5.71 16.68
CA THR A 131 10.11 4.70 17.44
C THR A 131 9.27 5.36 18.53
N LYS A 132 7.98 5.04 18.57
CA LYS A 132 7.06 5.53 19.60
C LYS A 132 7.29 4.74 20.90
N LYS A 133 7.45 5.45 22.01
CA LYS A 133 7.74 4.83 23.32
C LYS A 133 6.51 4.14 23.88
N TRP A 134 5.34 4.71 23.59
CA TRP A 134 4.06 4.16 23.99
C TRP A 134 3.01 4.32 22.89
N LEU A 135 2.20 3.27 22.74
CA LEU A 135 1.05 3.21 21.84
C LEU A 135 -0.11 2.51 22.57
N VAL A 136 -1.22 3.22 22.75
CA VAL A 136 -2.51 2.63 23.14
C VAL A 136 -3.43 2.59 21.93
N PHE A 137 -3.86 1.37 21.58
CA PHE A 137 -4.75 1.09 20.47
C PHE A 137 -6.00 0.36 20.95
N LEU A 138 -7.16 0.96 20.72
CA LEU A 138 -8.45 0.30 20.88
C LEU A 138 -9.05 0.08 19.51
N ARG A 139 -9.40 -1.18 19.21
CA ARG A 139 -10.03 -1.54 17.93
C ARG A 139 -11.46 -1.02 17.83
N LYS A 140 -12.19 -1.05 18.95
CA LYS A 140 -13.57 -0.54 19.06
C LYS A 140 -13.79 0.09 20.45
N PRO A 141 -14.18 1.37 20.54
CA PRO A 141 -14.13 2.37 19.44
C PRO A 141 -12.69 2.54 18.91
N HIS A 142 -12.53 2.89 17.62
CA HIS A 142 -11.19 3.09 17.02
C HIS A 142 -10.52 4.32 17.65
N ILE A 143 -9.57 4.08 18.56
CA ILE A 143 -8.83 5.11 19.30
C ILE A 143 -7.34 4.75 19.26
N VAL A 144 -6.52 5.75 18.94
CA VAL A 144 -5.06 5.66 18.96
C VAL A 144 -4.53 6.81 19.82
N ILE A 145 -3.69 6.50 20.80
CA ILE A 145 -2.94 7.47 21.59
C ILE A 145 -1.45 7.06 21.56
N THR A 146 -0.54 8.00 21.29
CA THR A 146 0.90 7.71 21.15
C THR A 146 1.80 8.88 21.60
N ARG A 147 3.01 8.55 22.11
CA ARG A 147 4.07 9.51 22.50
C ARG A 147 5.47 8.98 22.17
#